data_AF-A0A068NRF8-F1
#
_entry.id   AF-A0A068NRF8-F1
#
_cell.length_a   1.000
_cell.length_b   1.000
_cell.length_c   1.000
_cell.angle_alpha   90.00
_cell.angle_beta   90.00
_cell.angle_gamma   90.00
#
_symmetry.space_group_name_H-M   'P 1'
#
loop_
_entity.id
_entity.type
_entity.pdbx_description
1 polymer ?
#
loop_
_entity_poly.entity_id
_entity_poly.type
_entity_poly.pdbx_seq_one_letter_code
_entity_poly.pdbx_strand_id
1 'polypeptide(L)'
;MNNHRKKSLVVLLALLAICGSVGAIYLASPRHTALHGSEHRPKVSQSRGMTDKLTAGLNLNPAQRSAVSKVVDDVQEKMSSLFNDPKLTSKERQKKASELLKSASAQIEAHLDPDQRKRFETMIVSAHGGHG
;
A
#
# COMPACT_ATOMS: atom_id res chain seq x y z
N MET A 1 15.18 -26.03 41.29
CA MET A 1 15.43 -24.78 40.51
C MET A 1 14.10 -24.38 39.88
N ASN A 2 13.24 -23.60 40.55
CA ASN A 2 13.35 -22.16 40.85
C ASN A 2 13.48 -21.39 39.52
N ASN A 3 12.61 -20.47 39.12
CA ASN A 3 11.50 -19.81 39.80
C ASN A 3 10.61 -19.13 38.74
N HIS A 4 9.31 -19.11 39.02
CA HIS A 4 8.34 -18.08 38.65
C HIS A 4 8.97 -16.70 38.39
N ARG A 5 8.36 -15.88 37.51
CA ARG A 5 7.55 -14.74 37.97
C ARG A 5 6.71 -14.12 36.83
N LYS A 6 5.39 -14.22 37.01
CA LYS A 6 4.37 -13.13 36.89
C LYS A 6 4.16 -12.59 35.46
N LYS A 7 3.14 -13.04 34.70
CA LYS A 7 1.72 -12.64 34.82
C LYS A 7 1.55 -11.15 35.23
N SER A 8 1.66 -10.25 34.26
CA SER A 8 1.01 -8.93 34.29
C SER A 8 -0.08 -8.96 33.21
N LEU A 9 -1.26 -9.49 33.50
CA LEU A 9 -2.41 -8.71 34.00
C LEU A 9 -2.57 -7.37 33.25
N VAL A 10 -3.01 -7.46 31.99
CA VAL A 10 -3.54 -6.32 31.24
C VAL A 10 -4.89 -5.97 31.85
N VAL A 11 -4.88 -4.89 32.64
CA VAL A 11 -6.04 -4.23 33.21
C VAL A 11 -6.70 -3.38 32.13
N LEU A 12 -8.03 -3.53 31.99
CA LEU A 12 -9.08 -2.54 31.66
C LEU A 12 -8.67 -1.37 30.72
N LEU A 13 -9.35 -1.04 29.63
CA LEU A 13 -10.78 -0.71 29.56
C LEU A 13 -11.16 -0.53 28.08
N ALA A 14 -12.11 -1.33 27.60
CA ALA A 14 -12.92 -0.99 26.44
C ALA A 14 -14.24 -0.42 26.96
N LEU A 15 -14.50 0.86 26.74
CA LEU A 15 -15.83 1.48 26.82
C LEU A 15 -16.25 1.76 25.37
N LEU A 16 -17.09 0.92 24.75
CA LEU A 16 -18.56 0.96 24.76
C LEU A 16 -19.14 2.35 24.42
N ALA A 17 -19.68 2.46 23.20
CA ALA A 17 -20.97 3.10 22.97
C ALA A 17 -21.54 2.63 21.61
N ILE A 18 -22.25 1.50 21.64
CA ILE A 18 -23.32 1.21 20.69
C ILE A 18 -24.62 1.69 21.34
N CYS A 19 -25.30 2.61 20.68
CA CYS A 19 -26.74 2.89 20.76
C CYS A 19 -27.04 3.61 19.44
N GLY A 20 -27.79 3.07 18.48
CA GLY A 20 -29.23 2.78 18.57
C GLY A 20 -29.99 4.10 18.78
N SER A 21 -30.94 4.58 17.96
CA SER A 21 -31.76 3.99 16.91
C SER A 21 -32.56 5.11 16.23
N VAL A 22 -32.86 4.94 14.93
CA VAL A 22 -34.14 5.23 14.26
C VAL A 22 -34.67 6.69 14.18
N GLY A 23 -34.77 7.18 12.94
CA GLY A 23 -35.75 8.16 12.45
C GLY A 23 -35.73 8.13 10.91
N ALA A 24 -36.62 7.39 10.24
CA ALA A 24 -37.98 7.74 9.83
C ALA A 24 -38.05 8.59 8.53
N ILE A 25 -38.73 8.00 7.52
CA ILE A 25 -39.41 8.64 6.36
C ILE A 25 -38.42 9.06 5.24
N TYR A 26 -38.52 8.59 3.99
CA TYR A 26 -39.51 8.98 2.98
C TYR A 26 -39.70 7.93 1.87
N LEU A 27 -40.99 7.74 1.54
CA LEU A 27 -41.64 7.48 0.25
C LEU A 27 -40.81 7.19 -1.01
N ALA A 28 -41.29 6.16 -1.69
CA ALA A 28 -41.09 5.73 -3.07
C ALA A 28 -40.54 6.76 -4.09
N SER A 29 -39.59 6.28 -4.91
CA SER A 29 -39.28 6.78 -6.25
C SER A 29 -38.43 5.74 -7.01
N PRO A 30 -38.41 5.77 -8.35
CA PRO A 30 -38.84 4.64 -9.19
C PRO A 30 -37.71 3.69 -9.61
N ARG A 31 -38.10 2.50 -10.10
CA ARG A 31 -37.26 1.68 -10.97
C ARG A 31 -36.92 2.46 -12.24
N HIS A 32 -35.76 3.11 -12.25
CA HIS A 32 -35.09 3.53 -13.47
C HIS A 32 -34.07 2.46 -13.86
N THR A 33 -34.43 1.65 -14.85
CA THR A 33 -33.47 1.10 -15.78
C THR A 33 -32.78 2.28 -16.47
N ALA A 34 -31.51 2.55 -16.14
CA ALA A 34 -30.63 3.34 -16.98
C ALA A 34 -29.16 3.09 -16.60
N LEU A 35 -28.43 2.63 -17.60
CA LEU A 35 -27.05 2.94 -17.89
C LEU A 35 -25.99 2.36 -16.94
N HIS A 36 -25.10 1.61 -17.60
CA HIS A 36 -23.77 1.22 -17.16
C HIS A 36 -22.99 2.48 -16.74
N GLY A 37 -23.22 2.97 -15.52
CA GLY A 37 -22.39 3.96 -14.87
C GLY A 37 -21.09 3.27 -14.49
N SER A 38 -20.06 3.44 -15.30
CA SER A 38 -18.69 3.29 -14.84
C SER A 38 -18.45 4.35 -13.77
N GLU A 39 -18.90 4.02 -12.56
CA GLU A 39 -18.63 4.74 -11.33
C GLU A 39 -17.12 4.90 -11.26
N HIS A 40 -16.67 6.11 -11.59
CA HIS A 40 -15.28 6.52 -11.46
C HIS A 40 -14.95 6.41 -9.97
N ARG A 41 -14.49 5.23 -9.55
CA ARG A 41 -13.79 5.09 -8.28
C ARG A 41 -12.74 6.19 -8.26
N PRO A 42 -12.66 6.99 -7.18
CA PRO A 42 -11.58 7.95 -7.05
C PRO A 42 -10.27 7.18 -7.26
N LYS A 43 -9.51 7.56 -8.29
CA LYS A 43 -8.17 7.03 -8.52
C LYS A 43 -7.35 7.48 -7.32
N VAL A 44 -7.34 6.66 -6.27
CA VAL A 44 -6.36 6.80 -5.20
C VAL A 44 -5.01 6.85 -5.90
N SER A 45 -4.26 7.95 -5.71
CA SER A 45 -2.95 8.11 -6.36
C SER A 45 -2.17 6.81 -6.20
N GLN A 46 -1.75 6.23 -7.32
CA GLN A 46 -1.15 4.88 -7.36
C GLN A 46 0.09 4.79 -6.44
N SER A 47 0.84 5.89 -6.32
CA SER A 47 1.93 6.06 -5.36
C SER A 47 1.45 5.86 -3.91
N ARG A 48 0.38 6.56 -3.51
CA ARG A 48 -0.17 6.49 -2.15
C ARG A 48 -0.59 5.05 -1.81
N GLY A 49 -1.21 4.35 -2.75
CA GLY A 49 -1.56 2.95 -2.59
C GLY A 49 -0.37 2.02 -2.39
N MET A 50 0.77 2.28 -3.05
CA MET A 50 1.99 1.49 -2.90
C MET A 50 2.68 1.77 -1.55
N THR A 51 2.82 3.04 -1.17
CA THR A 51 3.36 3.40 0.15
C THR A 51 2.53 2.83 1.29
N ASP A 52 1.20 2.85 1.18
CA ASP A 52 0.31 2.29 2.21
C ASP A 52 0.45 0.76 2.31
N LYS A 53 0.60 0.04 1.18
CA LYS A 53 0.90 -1.40 1.18
C LYS A 53 2.23 -1.72 1.86
N LEU A 54 3.29 -0.98 1.53
CA LEU A 54 4.60 -1.16 2.15
C LEU A 54 4.56 -0.81 3.64
N THR A 55 3.85 0.26 4.01
CA THR A 55 3.67 0.67 5.41
C THR A 55 3.00 -0.42 6.22
N ALA A 56 1.90 -0.99 5.72
CA ALA A 56 1.17 -2.07 6.39
C ALA A 56 1.97 -3.38 6.44
N GLY A 57 2.63 -3.76 5.33
CA GLY A 57 3.38 -5.01 5.24
C GLY A 57 4.67 -5.03 6.06
N LEU A 58 5.32 -3.88 6.23
CA LEU A 58 6.61 -3.74 6.91
C LEU A 58 6.50 -3.09 8.30
N ASN A 59 5.32 -2.63 8.69
CA ASN A 59 5.11 -1.86 9.92
C ASN A 59 6.09 -0.68 10.02
N LEU A 60 6.13 0.15 8.97
CA LEU A 60 7.07 1.27 8.87
C LEU A 60 6.78 2.32 9.94
N ASN A 61 7.81 2.80 10.62
CA ASN A 61 7.69 3.96 11.51
C ASN A 61 7.51 5.27 10.70
N PRO A 62 7.14 6.40 11.33
CA PRO A 62 6.89 7.65 10.60
C PRO A 62 8.07 8.16 9.75
N ALA A 63 9.30 8.00 10.23
CA ALA A 63 10.49 8.41 9.49
C ALA A 63 10.73 7.51 8.26
N GLN A 64 10.61 6.20 8.44
CA GLN A 64 10.72 5.22 7.35
C GLN A 64 9.62 5.43 6.30
N ARG A 65 8.37 5.65 6.73
CA ARG A 65 7.25 5.92 5.82
C ARG A 65 7.50 7.17 4.97
N SER A 66 8.03 8.23 5.58
CA SER A 66 8.39 9.46 4.85
C SER A 66 9.47 9.21 3.80
N ALA A 67 10.53 8.48 4.16
CA ALA A 67 11.58 8.10 3.22
C ALA A 67 11.07 7.22 2.07
N VAL A 68 10.28 6.18 2.39
CA VAL A 68 9.68 5.28 1.40
C VAL A 68 8.71 6.02 0.48
N SER A 69 7.89 6.95 1.00
CA SER A 69 6.98 7.76 0.17
C SER A 69 7.75 8.51 -0.92
N LYS A 70 8.86 9.18 -0.55
CA LYS A 70 9.67 9.92 -1.52
C LYS A 70 10.23 9.03 -2.63
N VAL A 71 10.70 7.83 -2.28
CA VAL A 71 11.19 6.86 -3.28
C VAL A 71 10.06 6.40 -4.20
N VAL A 72 8.89 6.10 -3.65
CA VAL A 72 7.73 5.67 -4.44
C VAL A 72 7.22 6.78 -5.37
N ASP A 73 7.18 8.03 -4.88
CA ASP A 73 6.79 9.20 -5.68
C ASP A 73 7.76 9.42 -6.85
N ASP A 74 9.08 9.35 -6.61
CA ASP A 74 10.12 9.46 -7.65
C ASP A 74 10.00 8.34 -8.70
N VAL A 75 9.75 7.10 -8.26
CA VAL A 75 9.50 5.97 -9.17
C VAL A 75 8.26 6.23 -10.02
N GLN A 76 7.16 6.69 -9.42
CA GLN A 76 5.92 6.97 -10.16
C GLN A 76 6.15 8.01 -11.27
N GLU A 77 6.87 9.08 -10.97
CA GLU A 77 7.18 10.15 -11.92
C GLU A 77 8.08 9.64 -13.06
N LYS A 78 9.18 8.95 -12.71
CA LYS A 78 10.12 8.39 -13.70
C LYS A 78 9.47 7.32 -14.55
N MET A 79 8.64 6.47 -13.96
CA MET A 79 7.92 5.42 -14.68
C MET A 79 6.91 6.04 -15.65
N SER A 80 6.16 7.07 -15.23
CA SER A 80 5.28 7.83 -16.12
C SER A 80 6.07 8.43 -17.29
N SER A 81 7.24 9.00 -17.03
CA SER A 81 8.10 9.58 -18.05
C SER A 81 8.60 8.52 -19.05
N LEU A 82 9.02 7.35 -18.57
CA LEU A 82 9.43 6.22 -19.42
C LEU A 82 8.28 5.70 -20.29
N PHE A 83 7.05 5.66 -19.77
CA PHE A 83 5.87 5.23 -20.52
C PHE A 83 5.46 6.22 -21.60
N ASN A 84 5.61 7.51 -21.35
CA ASN A 84 5.25 8.56 -22.29
C ASN A 84 6.37 8.96 -23.25
N ASP A 85 7.59 8.42 -23.11
CA ASP A 85 8.70 8.71 -24.02
C ASP A 85 8.50 7.97 -25.37
N PRO A 86 8.24 8.71 -26.48
CA PRO A 86 8.03 8.10 -27.80
C PRO A 86 9.33 7.61 -28.44
N LYS A 87 10.49 7.97 -27.89
CA LYS A 87 11.80 7.56 -28.42
C LYS A 87 12.23 6.18 -27.95
N LEU A 88 11.53 5.59 -26.98
CA LEU A 88 11.87 4.28 -26.43
C LEU A 88 11.03 3.18 -27.06
N THR A 89 11.71 2.12 -27.49
CA THR A 89 11.05 0.85 -27.80
C THR A 89 10.49 0.21 -26.53
N SER A 90 9.53 -0.69 -26.68
CA SER A 90 8.97 -1.44 -25.54
C SER A 90 10.03 -2.19 -24.74
N LYS A 91 11.05 -2.75 -25.42
CA LYS A 91 12.15 -3.48 -24.78
C LYS A 91 13.06 -2.55 -23.97
N GLU A 92 13.41 -1.39 -24.52
CA GLU A 92 14.21 -0.40 -23.80
C GLU A 92 13.45 0.18 -22.62
N ARG A 93 12.14 0.44 -22.79
CA ARG A 93 11.27 0.89 -21.71
C ARG A 93 11.21 -0.14 -20.60
N GLN A 94 11.03 -1.42 -20.92
CA GLN A 94 11.02 -2.50 -19.93
C GLN A 94 12.37 -2.60 -19.20
N LYS A 95 13.49 -2.51 -19.93
CA LYS A 95 14.83 -2.53 -19.34
C LYS A 95 15.01 -1.38 -18.35
N LYS A 96 14.71 -0.15 -18.76
CA LYS A 96 14.81 1.05 -17.90
C LYS A 96 13.87 0.99 -16.71
N ALA A 97 12.66 0.48 -16.91
CA ALA A 97 11.70 0.24 -15.83
C ALA A 97 12.22 -0.77 -14.80
N SER A 98 12.82 -1.87 -15.26
CA SER A 98 13.43 -2.87 -14.37
C SER A 98 14.61 -2.29 -13.58
N GLU A 99 15.48 -1.53 -14.23
CA GLU A 99 16.60 -0.84 -13.58
C GLU A 99 16.12 0.18 -12.54
N LEU A 100 15.08 0.96 -12.87
CA LEU A 100 14.44 1.91 -11.96
C LEU A 100 13.87 1.21 -10.72
N LEU A 101 13.11 0.13 -10.91
CA LEU A 101 12.52 -0.63 -9.81
C LEU A 101 13.58 -1.29 -8.94
N LYS A 102 14.66 -1.83 -9.54
CA LYS A 102 15.78 -2.40 -8.79
C LYS A 102 16.47 -1.34 -7.93
N SER A 103 16.71 -0.16 -8.49
CA SER A 103 17.30 0.96 -7.74
C SER A 103 16.40 1.41 -6.59
N ALA A 104 15.10 1.50 -6.83
CA ALA A 104 14.12 1.88 -5.81
C ALA A 104 14.07 0.87 -4.65
N SER A 105 14.07 -0.44 -4.96
CA SER A 105 14.12 -1.48 -3.93
C SER A 105 15.35 -1.34 -3.04
N ALA A 106 16.53 -1.10 -3.62
CA ALA A 106 17.76 -0.89 -2.85
C ALA A 106 17.68 0.36 -1.94
N GLN A 107 17.07 1.44 -2.42
CA GLN A 107 16.85 2.65 -1.62
C GLN A 107 15.87 2.41 -0.47
N ILE A 108 14.78 1.67 -0.72
CA ILE A 108 13.83 1.28 0.32
C ILE A 108 14.52 0.42 1.38
N GLU A 109 15.25 -0.61 0.98
CA GLU A 109 15.98 -1.53 1.88
C GLU A 109 16.95 -0.82 2.81
N ALA A 110 17.62 0.24 2.34
CA ALA A 110 18.54 1.03 3.16
C ALA A 110 17.87 1.70 4.37
N HIS A 111 16.55 1.86 4.34
CA HIS A 111 15.76 2.42 5.45
C HIS A 111 15.10 1.37 6.33
N LEU A 112 15.26 0.08 6.02
CA LEU A 112 14.60 -1.02 6.72
C LEU A 112 15.55 -1.73 7.69
N ASP A 113 15.01 -2.13 8.83
CA ASP A 113 15.68 -3.05 9.75
C ASP A 113 15.83 -4.46 9.13
N PRO A 114 16.82 -5.30 9.53
CA PRO A 114 16.93 -6.68 9.06
C PRO A 114 15.62 -7.47 8.99
N ASP A 115 14.73 -7.38 9.97
CA ASP A 115 13.46 -8.13 9.94
C ASP A 115 12.49 -7.58 8.88
N GLN A 116 12.46 -6.26 8.70
CA GLN A 116 11.66 -5.61 7.66
C GLN A 116 12.19 -5.93 6.26
N ARG A 117 13.52 -6.00 6.07
CA ARG A 117 14.13 -6.36 4.78
C ARG A 117 13.72 -7.76 4.31
N LYS A 118 13.71 -8.76 5.20
CA LYS A 118 13.26 -10.12 4.86
C LYS A 118 11.79 -10.15 4.39
N ARG A 119 10.93 -9.38 5.06
CA ARG A 119 9.51 -9.24 4.68
C ARG A 119 9.37 -8.52 3.34
N PHE A 120 10.18 -7.50 3.11
CA PHE A 120 10.21 -6.76 1.85
C PHE A 120 10.63 -7.64 0.66
N GLU A 121 11.70 -8.41 0.80
CA GLU A 121 12.16 -9.37 -0.20
C GLU A 121 11.05 -10.38 -0.55
N THR A 122 10.37 -10.94 0.46
CA THR A 122 9.24 -11.85 0.27
C THR A 122 8.13 -11.20 -0.56
N MET A 123 7.77 -9.94 -0.26
CA MET A 123 6.75 -9.20 -1.02
C MET A 123 7.16 -8.96 -2.48
N ILE A 124 8.42 -8.65 -2.76
CA ILE A 124 8.92 -8.43 -4.12
C ILE A 124 8.89 -9.74 -4.92
N VAL A 125 9.39 -10.83 -4.33
CA VAL A 125 9.43 -12.16 -4.98
C VAL A 125 8.02 -12.62 -5.33
N SER A 126 7.06 -12.49 -4.40
CA SER A 126 5.66 -12.83 -4.65
C SER A 126 5.00 -11.96 -5.74
N ALA A 127 5.39 -10.69 -5.85
CA ALA A 127 4.85 -9.80 -6.88
C ALA A 127 5.36 -10.13 -8.30
N HIS A 128 6.59 -10.65 -8.43
CA HIS A 128 7.14 -11.09 -9.72
C HIS A 128 6.73 -12.51 -10.11
N GLY A 129 6.37 -13.36 -9.14
CA GLY A 129 6.00 -14.76 -9.37
C GLY A 129 4.54 -15.00 -9.80
N GLY A 130 3.71 -13.95 -9.92
CA GLY A 130 2.27 -14.06 -10.19
C GLY A 130 1.86 -14.16 -11.67
N HIS A 131 2.80 -14.35 -12.60
CA HIS A 131 2.50 -14.63 -14.01
C HIS A 131 2.83 -16.11 -14.30
N GLY A 132 1.95 -17.00 -13.86
CA GLY A 132 1.92 -18.41 -14.20
C GLY A 132 0.52 -18.80 -14.63
#